data_AF-A0A383AZZ1-F1
#
_entry.id   AF-A0A383AZZ1-F1
#
_cell.length_a   1.000
_cell.length_b   1.000
_cell.length_c   1.000
_cell.angle_alpha   90.00
_cell.angle_beta   90.00
_cell.angle_gamma   90.00
#
_symmetry.space_group_name_H-M   'P 1'
#
loop_
_entity.id
_entity.type
_entity.pdbx_description
1 polymer ?
#
loop_
_entity_poly.entity_id
_entity_poly.type
_entity_poly.pdbx_seq_one_letter_code
_entity_poly.pdbx_strand_id
1 'polypeptide(L)'
;EGSRNIQQTFSLLQVAEGSLNKIADIVRRMQGLAMQAASSVFNNQDRLNINSEFAHLRKEIDRTAGSTTYNGRKLLTGGNTSLNLVSTAAAEAATTGTSEILVDDASAGTYTFVDNPGVDRISLGNGVQTQTLNISEHLEEGVVPDGEHVVVRFDRLGISVTLTGTGVRGAAGQYSNGDLDGHTLVVDESDSLTLQVGPSETSNDMSRIGISDMRAVGANLNLADISIVTLNDARNAVDRLSTALTAVT
;
A
#
# COMPACT_ATOMS: atom_id res chain seq x y z
N GLU A 1 15.05 23.12 2.11
CA GLU A 1 13.98 22.13 1.83
C GLU A 1 14.07 20.91 2.76
N GLY A 2 15.26 20.38 3.06
CA GLY A 2 15.43 19.28 4.03
C GLY A 2 14.72 19.45 5.39
N SER A 3 14.68 20.67 5.96
CA SER A 3 13.94 20.91 7.23
C SER A 3 12.41 20.70 7.11
N ARG A 4 11.80 20.94 5.93
CA ARG A 4 10.37 20.69 5.72
C ARG A 4 10.11 19.20 5.47
N ASN A 5 10.99 18.53 4.72
CA ASN A 5 10.91 17.09 4.47
C ASN A 5 11.07 16.27 5.75
N ILE A 6 11.95 16.71 6.66
CA ILE A 6 12.11 16.10 7.99
C ILE A 6 10.87 16.32 8.86
N GLN A 7 10.25 17.50 8.83
CA GLN A 7 9.00 17.76 9.56
C GLN A 7 7.84 16.90 9.04
N GLN A 8 7.75 16.70 7.72
CA GLN A 8 6.77 15.79 7.12
C GLN A 8 7.02 14.34 7.51
N THR A 9 8.29 13.90 7.51
CA THR A 9 8.69 12.57 7.97
C THR A 9 8.31 12.32 9.42
N PHE A 10 8.57 13.30 10.29
CA PHE A 10 8.18 13.22 11.70
C PHE A 10 6.66 13.11 11.88
N SER A 11 5.90 13.92 11.13
CA SER A 11 4.43 13.89 11.18
C SER A 11 3.88 12.54 10.71
N LEU A 12 4.46 11.96 9.65
CA LEU A 12 4.11 10.64 9.16
C LEU A 12 4.37 9.56 10.22
N LEU A 13 5.56 9.58 10.81
CA LEU A 13 5.93 8.64 11.87
C LEU A 13 4.98 8.73 13.07
N GLN A 14 4.60 9.93 13.48
CA GLN A 14 3.66 10.12 14.58
C GLN A 14 2.28 9.52 14.29
N VAL A 15 1.78 9.66 13.05
CA VAL A 15 0.51 9.06 12.61
C VAL A 15 0.61 7.53 12.58
N ALA A 16 1.73 7.00 12.06
CA ALA A 16 2.00 5.58 12.04
C ALA A 16 2.09 5.00 13.46
N GLU A 17 2.93 5.56 14.33
CA GLU A 17 3.13 5.13 15.72
C GLU A 17 1.84 5.20 16.53
N GLY A 18 1.07 6.29 16.41
CA GLY A 18 -0.22 6.41 17.08
C GLY A 18 -1.23 5.34 16.64
N SER A 19 -1.15 4.89 15.38
CA SER A 19 -2.02 3.83 14.85
C SER A 19 -1.50 2.44 15.23
N LEU A 20 -0.18 2.22 15.23
CA LEU A 20 0.46 0.98 15.71
C LEU A 20 0.12 0.73 17.18
N ASN A 21 0.16 1.76 18.02
CA ASN A 21 -0.23 1.63 19.42
C ASN A 21 -1.69 1.18 19.59
N LYS A 22 -2.63 1.68 18.76
CA LYS A 22 -4.02 1.21 18.77
C LYS A 22 -4.13 -0.26 18.36
N ILE A 23 -3.38 -0.68 17.34
CA ILE A 23 -3.35 -2.08 16.91
C ILE A 23 -2.77 -2.97 18.02
N ALA A 24 -1.67 -2.55 18.67
CA ALA A 24 -1.08 -3.26 19.80
C ALA A 24 -2.09 -3.43 20.95
N ASP A 25 -2.86 -2.40 21.29
CA ASP A 25 -3.89 -2.47 22.33
C ASP A 25 -5.02 -3.44 21.96
N ILE A 26 -5.43 -3.45 20.68
CA ILE A 26 -6.43 -4.42 20.20
C ILE A 26 -5.88 -5.85 20.29
N VAL A 27 -4.64 -6.09 19.86
CA VAL A 27 -3.98 -7.41 19.94
C VAL A 27 -3.86 -7.87 21.40
N ARG A 28 -3.50 -6.99 22.34
CA ARG A 28 -3.49 -7.30 23.78
C ARG A 28 -4.88 -7.69 24.29
N ARG A 29 -5.93 -6.99 23.86
CA ARG A 29 -7.32 -7.37 24.20
C ARG A 29 -7.69 -8.73 23.62
N MET A 30 -7.34 -9.00 22.36
CA MET A 30 -7.53 -10.31 21.73
C MET A 30 -6.80 -11.42 22.49
N GLN A 31 -5.57 -11.17 22.95
CA GLN A 31 -4.81 -12.10 23.79
C GLN A 31 -5.53 -12.37 25.12
N GLY A 32 -6.10 -11.34 25.76
CA GLY A 32 -6.94 -11.47 26.94
C GLY A 32 -8.17 -12.35 26.73
N LEU A 33 -8.86 -12.18 25.60
CA LEU A 33 -10.00 -13.03 25.22
C LEU A 33 -9.58 -14.48 24.93
N ALA A 34 -8.44 -14.67 24.25
CA ALA A 34 -7.88 -15.99 24.01
C ALA A 34 -7.50 -16.71 25.31
N MET A 35 -6.91 -15.99 26.28
CA MET A 35 -6.61 -16.54 27.61
C MET A 35 -7.88 -16.92 28.40
N GLN A 36 -8.93 -16.10 28.32
CA GLN A 36 -10.24 -16.44 28.91
C GLN A 36 -10.80 -17.70 28.27
N ALA A 37 -10.82 -17.76 26.94
CA ALA A 37 -11.22 -18.97 26.22
C ALA A 37 -10.31 -20.16 26.58
N ALA A 38 -9.00 -19.98 26.79
CA ALA A 38 -8.08 -21.07 27.13
C ALA A 38 -8.29 -21.68 28.53
N SER A 39 -9.19 -21.13 29.36
CA SER A 39 -9.58 -21.68 30.65
C SER A 39 -10.69 -22.73 30.51
N SER A 40 -10.63 -23.80 31.31
CA SER A 40 -11.64 -24.88 31.33
C SER A 40 -12.97 -24.48 32.00
N VAL A 41 -13.03 -23.31 32.63
CA VAL A 41 -14.22 -22.80 33.32
C VAL A 41 -15.30 -22.35 32.33
N PHE A 42 -14.90 -21.90 31.14
CA PHE A 42 -15.83 -21.44 30.11
C PHE A 42 -16.33 -22.60 29.24
N ASN A 43 -17.65 -22.69 29.10
CA ASN A 43 -18.28 -23.70 28.25
C ASN A 43 -18.23 -23.28 26.77
N ASN A 44 -18.71 -24.14 25.87
CA ASN A 44 -18.67 -23.87 24.43
C ASN A 44 -19.51 -22.64 24.01
N GLN A 45 -20.63 -22.39 24.67
CA GLN A 45 -21.47 -21.22 24.40
C GLN A 45 -20.76 -19.92 24.78
N ASP A 46 -20.07 -19.91 25.92
CA ASP A 46 -19.28 -18.75 26.35
C ASP A 46 -18.14 -18.48 25.35
N ARG A 47 -17.45 -19.53 24.87
CA ARG A 47 -16.39 -19.40 23.85
C ARG A 47 -16.91 -18.84 22.54
N LEU A 48 -18.13 -19.19 22.12
CA LEU A 48 -18.74 -18.61 20.92
C LEU A 48 -18.97 -17.10 21.07
N ASN A 49 -19.42 -16.65 22.25
CA ASN A 49 -19.63 -15.22 22.53
C ASN A 49 -18.29 -14.46 22.54
N ILE A 50 -17.27 -15.02 23.20
CA ILE A 50 -15.91 -14.45 23.22
C ILE A 50 -15.32 -14.42 21.80
N ASN A 51 -15.55 -15.46 20.99
CA ASN A 51 -15.09 -15.53 19.61
C ASN A 51 -15.77 -14.48 18.71
N SER A 52 -17.03 -14.12 19.00
CA SER A 52 -17.70 -13.02 18.29
C SER A 52 -16.97 -11.70 18.56
N GLU A 53 -16.64 -11.40 19.83
CA GLU A 53 -15.84 -10.22 20.16
C GLU A 53 -14.47 -10.26 19.50
N PHE A 54 -13.80 -11.41 19.51
CA PHE A 54 -12.52 -11.62 18.84
C PHE A 54 -12.58 -11.30 17.35
N ALA A 55 -13.63 -11.74 16.65
CA ALA A 55 -13.85 -11.46 15.23
C ALA A 55 -14.11 -9.95 14.96
N HIS A 56 -14.79 -9.25 15.89
CA HIS A 56 -14.95 -7.80 15.80
C HIS A 56 -13.62 -7.06 15.95
N LEU A 57 -12.80 -7.46 16.93
CA LEU A 57 -11.47 -6.88 17.14
C LEU A 57 -10.57 -7.10 15.92
N ARG A 58 -10.65 -8.27 15.28
CA ARG A 58 -9.92 -8.54 14.03
C ARG A 58 -10.29 -7.56 12.91
N LYS A 59 -11.59 -7.32 12.69
CA LYS A 59 -12.07 -6.33 11.71
C LYS A 59 -11.62 -4.91 12.06
N GLU A 60 -11.54 -4.59 13.34
CA GLU A 60 -11.10 -3.28 13.80
C GLU A 60 -9.60 -3.04 13.55
N ILE A 61 -8.77 -4.08 13.64
CA ILE A 61 -7.37 -4.04 13.19
C ILE A 61 -7.30 -3.71 11.70
N ASP A 62 -8.01 -4.48 10.86
CA ASP A 62 -8.02 -4.26 9.40
C ASP A 62 -8.52 -2.85 9.04
N ARG A 63 -9.56 -2.36 9.73
CA ARG A 63 -10.07 -1.01 9.56
C ARG A 63 -9.04 0.05 9.96
N THR A 64 -8.35 -0.14 11.08
CA THR A 64 -7.33 0.81 11.57
C THR A 64 -6.16 0.84 10.58
N ALA A 65 -5.59 -0.31 10.25
CA ALA A 65 -4.52 -0.42 9.27
C ALA A 65 -4.92 0.21 7.92
N GLY A 66 -6.12 -0.13 7.43
CA GLY A 66 -6.70 0.39 6.19
C GLY A 66 -7.09 1.86 6.19
N SER A 67 -7.24 2.52 7.34
CA SER A 67 -7.60 3.95 7.43
C SER A 67 -6.43 4.85 7.81
N THR A 68 -5.31 4.29 8.28
CA THR A 68 -4.10 5.06 8.57
C THR A 68 -3.43 5.53 7.29
N THR A 69 -3.62 6.82 6.98
CA THR A 69 -3.02 7.48 5.82
C THR A 69 -2.28 8.76 6.20
N TYR A 70 -1.23 9.09 5.44
CA TYR A 70 -0.58 10.40 5.48
C TYR A 70 -0.43 10.95 4.07
N ASN A 71 -0.92 12.16 3.82
CA ASN A 71 -0.95 12.78 2.48
C ASN A 71 -1.51 11.85 1.38
N GLY A 72 -2.58 11.12 1.68
CA GLY A 72 -3.23 10.19 0.75
C GLY A 72 -2.62 8.79 0.69
N ARG A 73 -1.41 8.59 1.21
CA ARG A 73 -0.71 7.29 1.19
C ARG A 73 -1.07 6.44 2.40
N LYS A 74 -1.35 5.15 2.20
CA LYS A 74 -1.57 4.17 3.28
C LYS A 74 -0.25 3.85 3.97
N LEU A 75 -0.24 3.75 5.29
CA LEU A 75 1.00 3.50 6.05
C LEU A 75 1.09 2.08 6.60
N LEU A 76 -0.04 1.42 6.90
CA LEU A 76 -0.08 0.20 7.73
C LEU A 76 -0.68 -1.02 7.03
N THR A 77 -1.08 -0.93 5.76
CA THR A 77 -1.73 -2.06 5.06
C THR A 77 -0.77 -3.04 4.42
N GLY A 78 0.54 -2.88 4.58
CA GLY A 78 1.49 -3.64 3.77
C GLY A 78 1.36 -3.17 2.34
N GLY A 79 2.21 -2.25 1.96
CA GLY A 79 2.00 -1.49 0.75
C GLY A 79 3.10 -0.48 0.47
N ASN A 80 4.25 -0.60 1.13
CA ASN A 80 5.45 0.02 0.58
C ASN A 80 6.00 -0.87 -0.54
N THR A 81 5.10 -1.39 -1.37
CA THR A 81 5.51 -2.02 -2.59
C THR A 81 6.17 -0.95 -3.45
N SER A 82 7.47 -1.05 -3.63
CA SER A 82 8.18 -0.08 -4.42
C SER A 82 8.06 -0.45 -5.88
N LEU A 83 8.01 0.57 -6.73
CA LEU A 83 8.25 0.35 -8.14
C LEU A 83 9.69 -0.16 -8.31
N ASN A 84 9.83 -1.35 -8.87
CA ASN A 84 11.13 -1.90 -9.21
C ASN A 84 11.70 -1.15 -10.43
N LEU A 85 13.01 -0.89 -10.42
CA LEU A 85 13.74 -0.21 -11.49
C LEU A 85 13.66 -0.94 -12.84
N VAL A 86 13.26 -2.22 -12.87
CA VAL A 86 13.01 -2.97 -14.12
C VAL A 86 11.68 -2.60 -14.79
N SER A 87 10.85 -1.76 -14.17
CA SER A 87 9.59 -1.27 -14.74
C SER A 87 9.87 -0.48 -16.01
N THR A 88 9.51 -1.03 -17.16
CA THR A 88 9.86 -0.44 -18.47
C THR A 88 9.19 0.91 -18.68
N ALA A 89 7.98 1.13 -18.14
CA ALA A 89 7.31 2.42 -18.27
C ALA A 89 8.14 3.56 -17.64
N ALA A 90 8.74 3.30 -16.48
CA ALA A 90 9.60 4.27 -15.78
C ALA A 90 11.02 4.32 -16.36
N ALA A 91 11.59 3.17 -16.73
CA ALA A 91 12.93 3.10 -17.30
C ALA A 91 13.02 3.79 -18.67
N GLU A 92 11.92 3.79 -19.42
CA GLU A 92 11.79 4.41 -20.74
C GLU A 92 10.97 5.71 -20.68
N ALA A 93 11.01 6.44 -19.56
CA ALA A 93 10.29 7.70 -19.32
C ALA A 93 10.46 8.77 -20.43
N ALA A 94 11.57 8.74 -21.18
CA ALA A 94 11.79 9.62 -22.32
C ALA A 94 10.90 9.29 -23.53
N THR A 95 10.51 8.02 -23.68
CA THR A 95 9.61 7.52 -24.72
C THR A 95 8.16 7.52 -24.22
N THR A 96 7.93 7.11 -22.98
CA THR A 96 6.58 6.94 -22.42
C THR A 96 5.97 8.21 -21.84
N GLY A 97 6.78 9.25 -21.62
CA GLY A 97 6.32 10.49 -20.99
C GLY A 97 5.88 10.35 -19.54
N THR A 98 6.25 9.27 -18.84
CA THR A 98 5.93 9.10 -17.42
C THR A 98 6.92 9.88 -16.56
N SER A 99 6.45 10.72 -15.65
CA SER A 99 7.32 11.52 -14.76
C SER A 99 7.27 11.08 -13.30
N GLU A 100 6.15 10.54 -12.83
CA GLU A 100 6.00 10.04 -11.46
C GLU A 100 5.08 8.82 -11.49
N ILE A 101 5.46 7.76 -10.80
CA ILE A 101 4.62 6.59 -10.60
C ILE A 101 4.53 6.34 -9.11
N LEU A 102 3.31 6.43 -8.59
CA LEU A 102 2.97 6.20 -7.20
C LEU A 102 2.29 4.84 -7.06
N VAL A 103 2.83 4.03 -6.16
CA VAL A 103 2.22 2.79 -5.72
C VAL A 103 1.76 2.97 -4.27
N ASP A 104 0.46 2.83 -4.02
CA ASP A 104 -0.17 3.05 -2.72
C ASP A 104 -0.66 1.75 -2.04
N ASP A 105 -1.41 0.91 -2.77
CA ASP A 105 -2.00 -0.34 -2.26
C ASP A 105 -2.02 -1.43 -3.35
N ALA A 106 -1.07 -1.35 -4.29
CA ALA A 106 -0.97 -2.33 -5.36
C ALA A 106 -0.44 -3.65 -4.81
N SER A 107 -1.07 -4.75 -5.19
CA SER A 107 -0.51 -6.07 -4.91
C SER A 107 0.81 -6.24 -5.66
N ALA A 108 1.80 -6.90 -5.05
CA ALA A 108 3.04 -7.22 -5.73
C ALA A 108 2.78 -8.05 -7.00
N GLY A 109 3.55 -7.78 -8.04
CA GLY A 109 3.42 -8.40 -9.35
C GLY A 109 3.74 -7.45 -10.49
N THR A 110 3.62 -7.98 -11.70
CA THR A 110 3.83 -7.22 -12.94
C THR A 110 2.48 -6.72 -13.46
N TYR A 111 2.37 -5.41 -13.60
CA TYR A 111 1.25 -4.74 -14.26
C TYR A 111 1.67 -4.39 -15.67
N THR A 112 0.82 -4.69 -16.66
CA THR A 112 1.07 -4.38 -18.07
C THR A 112 0.06 -3.35 -18.54
N PHE A 113 0.57 -2.33 -19.22
CA PHE A 113 -0.26 -1.33 -19.89
C PHE A 113 -0.79 -1.86 -21.22
N VAL A 114 -2.02 -1.47 -21.54
CA VAL A 114 -2.62 -1.58 -22.86
C VAL A 114 -3.09 -0.18 -23.24
N ASP A 115 -2.45 0.39 -24.25
CA ASP A 115 -2.65 1.76 -24.70
C ASP A 115 -2.60 1.76 -26.23
N ASN A 116 -3.74 1.48 -26.87
CA ASN A 116 -3.73 1.28 -28.32
C ASN A 116 -3.68 2.63 -29.04
N PRO A 117 -2.78 2.83 -30.02
CA PRO A 117 -2.68 4.08 -30.75
C PRO A 117 -4.00 4.46 -31.43
N GLY A 118 -4.43 5.71 -31.23
CA GLY A 118 -5.70 6.25 -31.73
C GLY A 118 -6.92 5.90 -30.87
N VAL A 119 -6.72 5.29 -29.70
CA VAL A 119 -7.78 5.03 -28.70
C VAL A 119 -7.41 5.75 -27.42
N ASP A 120 -8.15 6.79 -27.03
CA ASP A 120 -7.87 7.61 -25.84
C ASP A 120 -8.21 6.93 -24.51
N ARG A 121 -7.79 5.67 -24.36
CA ARG A 121 -8.03 4.85 -23.17
C ARG A 121 -6.78 4.08 -22.82
N ILE A 122 -6.34 4.26 -21.58
CA ILE A 122 -5.27 3.44 -21.01
C ILE A 122 -5.89 2.37 -20.11
N SER A 123 -5.45 1.13 -20.29
CA SER A 123 -5.71 0.06 -19.33
C SER A 123 -4.43 -0.37 -18.64
N LEU A 124 -4.55 -0.74 -17.37
CA LEU A 124 -3.49 -1.36 -16.60
C LEU A 124 -4.05 -2.64 -15.96
N GLY A 125 -3.27 -3.71 -15.92
CA GLY A 125 -3.69 -4.94 -15.25
C GLY A 125 -2.55 -5.90 -14.95
N ASN A 126 -2.78 -6.77 -13.96
CA ASN A 126 -1.81 -7.76 -13.46
C ASN A 126 -2.24 -9.21 -13.73
N GLY A 127 -3.15 -9.42 -14.69
CA GLY A 127 -3.74 -10.73 -15.01
C GLY A 127 -4.85 -11.19 -14.06
N VAL A 128 -5.02 -10.56 -12.89
CA VAL A 128 -6.11 -10.83 -11.94
C VAL A 128 -7.12 -9.67 -11.93
N GLN A 129 -6.61 -8.44 -11.87
CA GLN A 129 -7.38 -7.22 -11.90
C GLN A 129 -6.98 -6.37 -13.10
N THR A 130 -7.92 -5.60 -13.62
CA THR A 130 -7.70 -4.64 -14.70
C THR A 130 -8.57 -3.42 -14.48
N GLN A 131 -8.03 -2.24 -14.77
CA GLN A 131 -8.77 -0.99 -14.78
C GLN A 131 -8.44 -0.23 -16.06
N THR A 132 -9.48 0.24 -16.74
CA THR A 132 -9.39 1.08 -17.94
C THR A 132 -9.93 2.46 -17.64
N LEU A 133 -9.22 3.49 -18.07
CA LEU A 133 -9.57 4.89 -17.88
C LEU A 133 -9.65 5.58 -19.24
N ASN A 134 -10.58 6.52 -19.38
CA ASN A 134 -10.65 7.41 -20.55
C ASN A 134 -9.84 8.67 -20.23
N ILE A 135 -8.93 9.04 -21.12
CA ILE A 135 -8.07 10.21 -20.99
C ILE A 135 -8.29 11.24 -22.09
N SER A 136 -9.31 11.08 -22.95
CA SER A 136 -9.58 11.97 -24.09
C SER A 136 -9.71 13.45 -23.73
N GLU A 137 -10.21 13.76 -22.52
CA GLU A 137 -10.37 15.14 -22.05
C GLU A 137 -9.05 15.80 -21.63
N HIS A 138 -7.97 15.01 -21.51
CA HIS A 138 -6.65 15.45 -21.07
C HIS A 138 -5.62 15.42 -22.20
N LEU A 139 -6.05 15.12 -23.43
CA LEU A 139 -5.20 15.05 -24.61
C LEU A 139 -5.66 16.07 -25.66
N GLU A 140 -4.70 16.69 -26.33
CA GLU A 140 -4.91 17.48 -27.55
C GLU A 140 -4.18 16.77 -28.70
N GLU A 141 -4.89 16.39 -29.75
CA GLU A 141 -4.35 15.60 -30.87
C GLU A 141 -3.64 14.30 -30.45
N GLY A 142 -4.06 13.72 -29.31
CA GLY A 142 -3.49 12.47 -28.78
C GLY A 142 -2.24 12.65 -27.92
N VAL A 143 -1.79 13.89 -27.66
CA VAL A 143 -0.66 14.18 -26.76
C VAL A 143 -1.12 14.97 -25.54
N VAL A 144 -0.37 14.86 -24.43
CA VAL A 144 -0.59 15.78 -23.29
C VAL A 144 -0.12 17.18 -23.71
N PRO A 145 -0.92 18.25 -23.49
CA PRO A 145 -0.58 19.61 -23.91
C PRO A 145 0.75 20.15 -23.35
N ASP A 146 1.36 21.09 -24.07
CA ASP A 146 2.63 21.72 -23.67
C ASP A 146 2.51 22.44 -22.32
N GLY A 147 3.45 22.15 -21.42
CA GLY A 147 3.50 22.65 -20.05
C GLY A 147 2.54 21.95 -19.08
N GLU A 148 1.75 20.97 -19.53
CA GLU A 148 0.75 20.28 -18.70
C GLU A 148 1.15 18.86 -18.30
N HIS A 149 0.51 18.36 -17.24
CA HIS A 149 0.63 16.98 -16.80
C HIS A 149 -0.74 16.44 -16.39
N VAL A 150 -0.94 15.14 -16.59
CA VAL A 150 -2.15 14.43 -16.19
C VAL A 150 -1.80 13.30 -15.24
N VAL A 151 -2.56 13.18 -14.15
CA VAL A 151 -2.43 12.08 -13.21
C VAL A 151 -3.51 11.03 -13.48
N VAL A 152 -3.10 9.89 -14.02
CA VAL A 152 -3.96 8.75 -14.31
C VAL A 152 -4.01 7.84 -13.07
N ARG A 153 -5.18 7.74 -12.44
CA ARG A 153 -5.36 7.03 -11.16
C ARG A 153 -6.07 5.70 -11.35
N PHE A 154 -5.32 4.61 -11.25
CA PHE A 154 -5.86 3.24 -11.22
C PHE A 154 -6.25 2.86 -9.78
N ASP A 155 -7.28 3.50 -9.25
CA ASP A 155 -7.74 3.32 -7.85
C ASP A 155 -8.02 1.86 -7.47
N ARG A 156 -8.50 1.03 -8.41
CA ARG A 156 -8.76 -0.40 -8.18
C ARG A 156 -7.49 -1.23 -8.04
N LEU A 157 -6.39 -0.71 -8.57
CA LEU A 157 -5.07 -1.34 -8.58
C LEU A 157 -4.11 -0.67 -7.60
N GLY A 158 -4.48 0.45 -6.96
CA GLY A 158 -3.63 1.18 -6.05
C GLY A 158 -2.40 1.81 -6.71
N ILE A 159 -2.48 2.18 -8.00
CA ILE A 159 -1.39 2.78 -8.77
C ILE A 159 -1.84 4.11 -9.37
N SER A 160 -1.01 5.14 -9.26
CA SER A 160 -1.18 6.41 -10.00
C SER A 160 0.04 6.70 -10.86
N VAL A 161 -0.18 7.22 -12.07
CA VAL A 161 0.87 7.50 -13.05
C VAL A 161 0.69 8.92 -13.55
N THR A 162 1.75 9.73 -13.48
CA THR A 162 1.77 11.08 -14.01
C THR A 162 2.37 11.08 -15.41
N LEU A 163 1.58 11.47 -16.40
CA LEU A 163 1.99 11.64 -17.79
C LEU A 163 2.23 13.14 -18.05
N THR A 164 3.24 13.47 -18.84
CA THR A 164 3.65 14.86 -19.07
C THR A 164 3.59 15.24 -20.53
N GLY A 165 3.26 16.50 -20.82
CA GLY A 165 3.46 17.10 -22.13
C GLY A 165 4.88 17.65 -22.28
N THR A 166 5.16 18.27 -23.42
CA THR A 166 6.42 19.00 -23.62
C THR A 166 6.56 20.13 -22.60
N GLY A 167 7.77 20.63 -22.39
CA GLY A 167 7.99 21.84 -21.56
C GLY A 167 7.77 21.67 -20.05
N VAL A 168 7.29 20.51 -19.57
CA VAL A 168 7.18 20.22 -18.14
C VAL A 168 8.57 20.10 -17.52
N ARG A 169 8.85 20.95 -16.54
CA ARG A 169 10.17 20.99 -15.90
C ARG A 169 10.40 19.73 -15.06
N GLY A 170 11.43 18.97 -15.41
CA GLY A 170 11.78 17.70 -14.74
C GLY A 170 11.20 16.45 -15.42
N ALA A 171 10.38 16.62 -16.46
CA ALA A 171 9.94 15.50 -17.29
C ALA A 171 11.07 15.01 -18.21
N ALA A 172 11.21 13.69 -18.36
CA ALA A 172 12.18 13.08 -19.26
C ALA A 172 11.72 13.07 -20.73
N GLY A 173 10.40 13.15 -20.95
CA GLY A 173 9.78 13.08 -22.27
C GLY A 173 8.33 13.58 -22.24
N GLN A 174 7.65 13.45 -23.37
CA GLN A 174 6.22 13.72 -23.52
C GLN A 174 5.46 12.41 -23.70
N TYR A 175 4.21 12.35 -23.25
CA TYR A 175 3.31 11.24 -23.53
C TYR A 175 2.50 11.52 -24.80
N SER A 176 2.48 10.55 -25.71
CA SER A 176 1.53 10.42 -26.79
C SER A 176 0.71 9.14 -26.62
N ASN A 177 -0.52 9.18 -27.12
CA ASN A 177 -1.40 8.02 -27.21
C ASN A 177 -0.71 6.88 -27.95
N GLY A 178 -0.58 5.72 -27.29
CA GLY A 178 0.14 4.57 -27.81
C GLY A 178 1.48 4.30 -27.11
N ASP A 179 2.08 5.32 -26.48
CA ASP A 179 3.45 5.22 -25.98
C ASP A 179 3.59 4.29 -24.78
N LEU A 180 2.49 3.98 -24.08
CA LEU A 180 2.53 3.04 -22.95
C LEU A 180 2.26 1.59 -23.37
N ASP A 181 1.94 1.30 -24.63
CA ASP A 181 1.49 -0.04 -25.02
C ASP A 181 2.56 -1.11 -24.75
N GLY A 182 2.17 -2.16 -24.02
CA GLY A 182 3.06 -3.27 -23.68
C GLY A 182 4.13 -2.95 -22.63
N HIS A 183 4.28 -1.70 -22.18
CA HIS A 183 5.17 -1.38 -21.07
C HIS A 183 4.60 -1.92 -19.74
N THR A 184 5.51 -2.12 -18.78
CA THR A 184 5.19 -2.76 -17.50
C THR A 184 5.58 -1.89 -16.30
N LEU A 185 4.86 -2.10 -15.21
CA LEU A 185 5.22 -1.70 -13.86
C LEU A 185 5.43 -2.97 -13.04
N VAL A 186 6.64 -3.18 -12.54
CA VAL A 186 6.94 -4.26 -11.62
C VAL A 186 6.88 -3.71 -10.22
N VAL A 187 5.94 -4.24 -9.44
CA VAL A 187 5.67 -3.86 -8.07
C VAL A 187 6.20 -4.98 -7.20
N ASP A 188 7.28 -4.72 -6.47
CA ASP A 188 7.84 -5.69 -5.52
C ASP A 188 7.21 -5.53 -4.15
N GLU A 189 7.16 -6.60 -3.37
CA GLU A 189 6.97 -6.46 -1.93
C GLU A 189 8.16 -5.70 -1.35
N SER A 190 7.92 -4.56 -0.70
CA SER A 190 8.94 -3.90 0.09
C SER A 190 8.38 -3.56 1.46
N ASP A 191 9.17 -3.89 2.48
CA ASP A 191 8.87 -3.59 3.88
C ASP A 191 9.18 -2.12 4.22
N SER A 192 9.77 -1.35 3.29
CA SER A 192 10.34 -0.03 3.58
C SER A 192 9.77 1.10 2.73
N LEU A 193 9.30 2.16 3.40
CA LEU A 193 9.02 3.45 2.82
C LEU A 193 10.35 4.21 2.63
N THR A 194 10.67 4.58 1.40
CA THR A 194 11.80 5.47 1.10
C THR A 194 11.33 6.91 1.19
N LEU A 195 11.88 7.68 2.13
CA LEU A 195 11.62 9.11 2.29
C LEU A 195 12.89 9.91 1.99
N GLN A 196 12.78 10.89 1.10
CA GLN A 196 13.87 11.80 0.83
C GLN A 196 13.92 12.90 1.91
N VAL A 197 14.95 12.87 2.75
CA VAL A 197 15.19 13.82 3.85
C VAL A 197 16.19 14.93 3.48
N GLY A 198 16.94 14.77 2.38
CA GLY A 198 17.87 15.76 1.85
C GLY A 198 17.41 16.42 0.53
N PRO A 199 18.20 17.36 -0.02
CA PRO A 199 17.85 18.10 -1.23
C PRO A 199 18.13 17.35 -2.54
N SER A 200 18.74 16.15 -2.51
CA SER A 200 19.04 15.35 -3.70
C SER A 200 18.56 13.91 -3.57
N GLU A 201 18.43 13.18 -4.69
CA GLU A 201 18.11 11.73 -4.72
C GLU A 201 19.34 10.85 -4.43
N THR A 202 20.46 11.43 -3.93
CA THR A 202 21.65 10.62 -3.61
C THR A 202 21.40 9.79 -2.35
N SER A 203 22.01 8.61 -2.26
CA SER A 203 21.76 7.63 -1.17
C SER A 203 21.97 8.19 0.25
N ASN A 204 22.64 9.33 0.42
CA ASN A 204 22.85 9.98 1.73
C ASN A 204 21.68 10.89 2.14
N ASP A 205 20.80 11.22 1.21
CA ASP A 205 19.65 12.09 1.39
C ASP A 205 18.32 11.31 1.48
N MET A 206 18.36 9.97 1.38
CA MET A 206 17.20 9.09 1.50
C MET A 206 17.23 8.32 2.83
N SER A 207 16.21 8.53 3.66
CA SER A 207 15.95 7.71 4.85
C SER A 207 14.97 6.59 4.49
N ARG A 208 15.32 5.35 4.83
CA ARG A 208 14.42 4.20 4.66
C ARG A 208 13.77 3.89 6.00
N ILE A 209 12.45 3.91 6.04
CA ILE A 209 11.68 3.57 7.23
C ILE A 209 10.88 2.31 6.94
N GLY A 210 11.19 1.23 7.64
CA GLY A 210 10.39 0.01 7.59
C GLY A 210 9.06 0.21 8.29
N ILE A 211 7.93 0.12 7.56
CA ILE A 211 6.60 0.03 8.18
C ILE A 211 5.91 -1.18 7.55
N SER A 212 5.77 -2.23 8.34
CA SER A 212 5.28 -3.53 7.87
C SER A 212 3.75 -3.56 7.79
N ASP A 213 3.19 -4.54 7.08
CA ASP A 213 1.74 -4.79 7.06
C ASP A 213 1.21 -5.10 8.46
N MET A 214 0.21 -4.36 8.92
CA MET A 214 -0.46 -4.53 10.21
C MET A 214 -1.94 -4.89 10.05
N ARG A 215 -2.37 -5.34 8.86
CA ARG A 215 -3.67 -5.99 8.71
C ARG A 215 -3.67 -7.31 9.45
N ALA A 216 -4.82 -7.69 9.98
CA ALA A 216 -4.98 -8.95 10.67
C ALA A 216 -4.75 -10.15 9.75
N VAL A 217 -5.02 -10.01 8.45
CA VAL A 217 -4.75 -11.03 7.44
C VAL A 217 -3.32 -11.00 6.90
N GLY A 218 -2.55 -9.95 7.19
CA GLY A 218 -1.18 -9.79 6.73
C GLY A 218 -0.23 -10.81 7.39
N ALA A 219 0.91 -11.07 6.73
CA ALA A 219 1.88 -12.06 7.19
C ALA A 219 2.48 -11.76 8.57
N ASN A 220 2.56 -10.47 8.96
CA ASN A 220 3.14 -10.08 10.25
C ASN A 220 2.23 -10.38 11.43
N LEU A 221 0.94 -10.01 11.35
CA LEU A 221 0.01 -10.31 12.43
C LEU A 221 -0.53 -11.74 12.35
N ASN A 222 -0.77 -12.25 11.14
CA ASN A 222 -1.19 -13.63 10.89
C ASN A 222 -2.35 -14.09 11.79
N LEU A 223 -3.45 -13.33 11.80
CA LEU A 223 -4.63 -13.53 12.66
C LEU A 223 -5.87 -14.04 11.89
N ALA A 224 -5.77 -14.22 10.57
CA ALA A 224 -6.88 -14.60 9.69
C ALA A 224 -7.63 -15.85 10.19
N ASP A 225 -6.86 -16.91 10.45
CA ASP A 225 -7.40 -18.24 10.76
C ASP A 225 -7.39 -18.56 12.26
N ILE A 226 -7.24 -17.54 13.12
CA ILE A 226 -7.33 -17.77 14.56
C ILE A 226 -8.80 -17.95 14.94
N SER A 227 -9.07 -19.11 15.53
CA SER A 227 -10.30 -19.47 16.22
C SER A 227 -10.01 -19.61 17.70
N ILE A 228 -10.99 -19.30 18.55
CA ILE A 228 -10.91 -19.58 20.00
C ILE A 228 -12.12 -20.41 20.48
N VAL A 229 -12.80 -21.08 19.55
CA VAL A 229 -14.04 -21.83 19.81
C VAL A 229 -13.78 -23.09 20.64
N THR A 230 -12.61 -23.73 20.49
CA THR A 230 -12.20 -24.88 21.31
C THR A 230 -11.10 -24.50 22.30
N LEU A 231 -10.93 -25.32 23.34
CA LEU A 231 -9.83 -25.17 24.31
C LEU A 231 -8.45 -25.25 23.64
N ASN A 232 -8.31 -26.11 22.64
CA ASN A 232 -7.05 -26.29 21.92
C ASN A 232 -6.77 -25.08 21.02
N ASP A 233 -7.78 -24.59 20.29
CA ASP A 233 -7.63 -23.43 19.42
C ASP A 233 -7.31 -22.17 20.24
N ALA A 234 -7.97 -21.99 21.39
CA ALA A 234 -7.71 -20.87 22.29
C ALA A 234 -6.27 -20.87 22.85
N ARG A 235 -5.69 -22.04 23.14
CA ARG A 235 -4.28 -22.14 23.56
C ARG A 235 -3.33 -21.76 22.42
N ASN A 236 -3.55 -22.30 21.23
CA ASN A 236 -2.76 -21.95 20.04
C ASN A 236 -2.89 -20.46 19.68
N ALA A 237 -4.07 -19.87 19.92
CA ALA A 237 -4.33 -18.46 19.68
C ALA A 237 -3.49 -17.55 20.60
N VAL A 238 -3.30 -17.91 21.87
CA VAL A 238 -2.47 -17.13 22.81
C VAL A 238 -1.03 -17.01 22.31
N ASP A 239 -0.44 -18.11 21.82
CA ASP A 239 0.92 -18.11 21.31
C ASP A 239 1.04 -17.25 20.05
N ARG A 240 0.13 -17.42 19.08
CA ARG A 240 0.10 -16.60 17.86
C ARG A 240 -0.10 -15.11 18.14
N LEU A 241 -0.97 -14.77 19.08
CA LEU A 241 -1.21 -13.37 19.48
C LEU A 241 0.01 -12.78 20.20
N SER A 242 0.77 -13.59 20.92
CA SER A 242 2.03 -13.16 21.54
C SER A 242 3.08 -12.84 20.47
N THR A 243 3.21 -13.68 19.44
CA THR A 243 4.07 -13.39 18.28
C THR A 243 3.61 -12.15 17.53
N ALA A 244 2.31 -12.01 17.28
CA ALA A 244 1.74 -10.84 16.62
C ALA A 244 2.00 -9.55 17.42
N LEU A 245 1.92 -9.60 18.75
CA LEU A 245 2.23 -8.44 19.60
C LEU A 245 3.69 -8.03 19.47
N THR A 246 4.63 -8.98 19.42
CA THR A 246 6.05 -8.71 19.18
C THR A 246 6.30 -8.10 17.79
N ALA A 247 5.50 -8.44 16.78
CA ALA A 247 5.64 -7.85 15.45
C ALA A 247 5.19 -6.38 15.37
N VAL A 248 4.37 -5.91 16.33
CA VAL A 248 3.86 -4.52 16.38
C VAL A 248 4.77 -3.59 17.22
N THR A 249 5.55 -4.15 18.16
CA THR A 249 6.36 -3.42 19.14
C THR A 249 7.85 -3.48 18.83
#